data_AF-A0A895YNP7-F1
#
_entry.id   AF-A0A895YNP7-F1
#
_cell.length_a   1.000
_cell.length_b   1.000
_cell.length_c   1.000
_cell.angle_alpha   90.00
_cell.angle_beta   90.00
_cell.angle_gamma   90.00
#
_symmetry.space_group_name_H-M   'P 1'
#
loop_
_entity.id
_entity.type
_entity.pdbx_description
1 polymer ?
#
loop_
_entity_poly.entity_id
_entity_poly.type
_entity_poly.pdbx_seq_one_letter_code
_entity_poly.pdbx_strand_id
1 'polypeptide(L)'
;MVNGLATSIIVAGLLVGGFAVVTAMLDRPPGLLHLAGLAVLEGLLVVQAIAALTNVFAGERPADGLATFIGYLLTAVLIPPLAALLSMAERTRWGSVIVAIAAGVTAVLVLRLQQVWSG
;
A
#
# COMPACT_ATOMS: atom_id res chain seq x y z
N MET A 1 9.69 0.50 13.21
CA MET A 1 8.44 0.17 12.46
C MET A 1 7.31 0.00 13.47
N VAL A 2 6.10 0.48 13.18
CA VAL A 2 4.96 0.39 14.12
C VAL A 2 4.01 -0.72 13.69
N ASN A 3 3.83 -1.74 14.53
CA ASN A 3 3.04 -2.93 14.20
C ASN A 3 1.55 -2.63 14.02
N GLY A 4 0.95 -1.83 14.92
CA GLY A 4 -0.46 -1.46 14.82
C GLY A 4 -0.79 -0.71 13.54
N LEU A 5 0.10 0.21 13.13
CA LEU A 5 -0.03 0.94 11.86
C LEU A 5 0.12 -0.01 10.66
N ALA A 6 1.11 -0.90 10.66
CA ALA A 6 1.28 -1.88 9.59
C ALA A 6 0.03 -2.76 9.41
N THR A 7 -0.53 -3.30 10.51
CA THR A 7 -1.78 -4.06 10.46
C THR A 7 -2.94 -3.22 9.91
N SER A 8 -3.05 -1.94 10.30
CA SER A 8 -4.08 -1.05 9.78
C SER A 8 -3.96 -0.83 8.27
N ILE A 9 -2.74 -0.70 7.74
CA ILE A 9 -2.47 -0.56 6.31
C ILE A 9 -2.84 -1.84 5.57
N ILE A 10 -2.49 -3.00 6.12
CA ILE A 10 -2.83 -4.30 5.51
C ILE A 10 -4.33 -4.46 5.41
N VAL A 11 -5.06 -4.22 6.51
CA VAL A 11 -6.53 -4.30 6.52
C VAL A 11 -7.15 -3.30 5.55
N ALA A 12 -6.69 -2.04 5.56
CA ALA A 12 -7.17 -1.04 4.62
C ALA A 12 -6.91 -1.43 3.16
N GLY A 13 -5.70 -1.93 2.85
CA GLY A 13 -5.35 -2.40 1.51
C GLY A 13 -6.21 -3.57 1.04
N LEU A 14 -6.50 -4.53 1.93
CA LEU A 14 -7.40 -5.64 1.62
C LEU A 14 -8.85 -5.19 1.42
N LEU A 15 -9.34 -4.21 2.20
CA LEU A 15 -10.69 -3.66 2.04
C LEU A 15 -10.82 -2.90 0.71
N VAL A 16 -9.86 -2.04 0.39
CA VAL A 16 -9.82 -1.31 -0.89
C VAL A 16 -9.68 -2.28 -2.06
N GLY A 17 -8.78 -3.26 -1.93
CA GLY A 17 -8.57 -4.28 -2.95
C GLY A 17 -9.82 -5.14 -3.18
N GLY A 18 -10.46 -5.61 -2.11
CA GLY A 18 -11.70 -6.38 -2.18
C GLY A 18 -12.85 -5.59 -2.81
N PHE A 19 -13.01 -4.31 -2.43
CA PHE A 19 -14.00 -3.43 -3.05
C PHE A 19 -13.73 -3.21 -4.55
N ALA A 20 -12.47 -3.07 -4.94
CA ALA A 20 -12.06 -2.92 -6.33
C ALA A 20 -12.30 -4.20 -7.15
N VAL A 21 -12.05 -5.39 -6.56
CA VAL A 21 -12.39 -6.69 -7.18
C VAL A 21 -13.90 -6.77 -7.43
N VAL A 22 -14.73 -6.48 -6.43
CA VAL A 22 -16.19 -6.50 -6.58
C VAL A 22 -16.62 -5.53 -7.69
N THR A 23 -16.06 -4.32 -7.73
CA THR A 23 -16.38 -3.33 -8.76
C THR A 23 -15.97 -3.80 -10.16
N ALA A 24 -14.81 -4.44 -10.29
CA ALA A 24 -14.36 -5.04 -11.55
C ALA A 24 -15.26 -6.19 -12.01
N MET A 25 -15.70 -7.06 -11.09
CA MET A 25 -16.64 -8.15 -11.38
C MET A 25 -18.03 -7.66 -11.82
N LEU A 26 -18.41 -6.45 -11.41
CA LEU A 26 -19.62 -5.77 -11.85
C LEU A 26 -19.44 -4.99 -13.17
N ASP A 27 -18.31 -5.17 -13.88
CA ASP A 27 -17.93 -4.46 -15.11
C ASP A 27 -17.96 -2.93 -14.96
N ARG A 28 -17.67 -2.41 -13.76
CA ARG A 28 -17.69 -0.97 -13.48
C ARG A 28 -16.28 -0.36 -13.46
N PRO A 29 -16.13 0.86 -13.97
CA PRO A 29 -14.88 1.60 -13.86
C PRO A 29 -14.62 2.07 -12.42
N PRO A 30 -13.35 2.40 -12.09
CA PRO A 30 -12.99 2.88 -10.76
C PRO A 30 -13.66 4.23 -10.49
N GLY A 31 -14.37 4.33 -9.37
CA GLY A 31 -15.05 5.56 -8.93
C GLY A 31 -14.23 6.37 -7.91
N LEU A 32 -14.77 7.53 -7.49
CA LEU A 32 -14.15 8.39 -6.47
C LEU A 32 -13.82 7.67 -5.16
N LEU A 33 -14.65 6.69 -4.76
CA LEU A 33 -14.40 5.88 -3.56
C LEU A 33 -13.12 5.04 -3.67
N HIS A 34 -12.73 4.60 -4.87
CA HIS A 34 -11.48 3.86 -5.08
C HIS A 34 -10.28 4.79 -4.91
N LEU A 35 -10.35 5.99 -5.48
CA LEU A 35 -9.30 7.00 -5.34
C LEU A 35 -9.18 7.49 -3.89
N ALA A 36 -10.31 7.70 -3.19
CA ALA A 36 -10.32 8.03 -1.77
C ALA A 36 -9.70 6.89 -0.94
N GLY A 37 -10.03 5.63 -1.26
CA GLY A 37 -9.42 4.46 -0.63
C GLY A 37 -7.90 4.40 -0.81
N LEU A 38 -7.41 4.62 -2.04
CA LEU A 38 -5.98 4.71 -2.33
C LEU A 38 -5.32 5.90 -1.61
N ALA A 39 -5.98 7.05 -1.53
CA ALA A 39 -5.46 8.22 -0.82
C ALA A 39 -5.35 7.98 0.69
N VAL A 40 -6.32 7.30 1.31
CA VAL A 40 -6.25 6.88 2.71
C VAL A 40 -5.10 5.89 2.92
N LEU A 41 -4.98 4.90 2.03
CA LEU A 41 -3.91 3.91 2.09
C LEU A 41 -2.53 4.57 1.99
N GLU A 42 -2.38 5.51 1.06
CA GLU A 42 -1.16 6.31 0.89
C GLU A 42 -0.84 7.15 2.13
N GLY A 43 -1.85 7.81 2.72
CA GLY A 43 -1.66 8.56 3.96
C GLY A 43 -1.14 7.69 5.10
N LEU A 44 -1.70 6.49 5.28
CA LEU A 44 -1.24 5.55 6.30
C LEU A 44 0.20 5.07 6.02
N LEU A 45 0.53 4.79 4.76
CA LEU A 45 1.88 4.40 4.34
C LEU A 45 2.91 5.50 4.62
N VAL A 46 2.58 6.76 4.33
CA VAL A 46 3.46 7.90 4.60
C VAL A 46 3.71 8.04 6.10
N VAL A 47 2.67 7.93 6.93
CA VAL A 47 2.82 7.96 8.40
C VAL A 47 3.70 6.81 8.87
N GLN A 48 3.50 5.60 8.34
CA GLN A 48 4.33 4.44 8.65
C GLN A 48 5.78 4.63 8.21
N ALA A 49 6.01 5.22 7.04
CA ALA A 49 7.34 5.50 6.52
C ALA A 49 8.08 6.47 7.44
N ILE A 50 7.43 7.57 7.85
CA ILE A 50 8.01 8.53 8.80
C ILE A 50 8.34 7.83 10.13
N ALA A 51 7.41 7.04 10.67
CA ALA A 51 7.64 6.28 11.91
C ALA A 51 8.77 5.25 11.77
N ALA A 52 8.93 4.62 10.60
CA ALA A 52 10.02 3.69 10.35
C ALA A 52 11.37 4.40 10.23
N LEU A 53 11.45 5.51 9.49
CA LEU A 53 12.68 6.28 9.35
C LEU A 53 13.12 6.87 10.68
N THR A 54 12.20 7.40 11.49
CA THR A 54 12.52 7.92 12.84
C THR A 54 13.15 6.86 13.73
N ASN A 55 12.64 5.63 13.74
CA ASN A 55 13.28 4.51 14.44
C ASN A 55 14.70 4.21 13.90
N VAL A 56 14.88 4.25 12.58
CA VAL A 56 16.21 4.05 11.97
C VAL A 56 17.20 5.14 12.41
N PHE A 57 16.78 6.40 12.44
CA PHE A 57 17.60 7.50 12.94
C PHE A 57 17.85 7.45 14.45
N ALA A 58 16.95 6.82 15.21
CA ALA A 58 17.13 6.55 16.64
C ALA A 58 18.11 5.40 16.93
N GLY A 59 18.66 4.75 15.89
CA GLY A 59 19.67 3.70 16.01
C GLY A 59 19.13 2.28 15.91
N GLU A 60 17.81 2.10 15.79
CA GLU A 60 17.23 0.79 15.49
C GLU A 60 17.57 0.38 14.06
N ARG A 61 17.90 -0.90 13.84
CA ARG A 61 18.22 -1.41 12.50
C ARG A 61 17.30 -2.56 12.13
N PRO A 62 16.81 -2.62 10.87
CA PRO A 62 16.08 -3.78 10.37
C PRO A 62 16.96 -5.03 10.41
N ALA A 63 16.39 -6.18 10.75
CA ALA A 63 17.10 -7.45 10.85
C ALA A 63 17.71 -7.87 9.50
N ASP A 64 16.94 -7.76 8.42
CA ASP A 64 17.34 -8.16 7.05
C ASP A 64 18.11 -7.07 6.28
N GLY A 65 18.55 -6.02 6.98
CA GLY A 65 19.39 -4.96 6.43
C GLY A 65 18.62 -3.72 5.94
N LEU A 66 19.29 -2.57 6.07
CA LEU A 66 18.71 -1.24 5.81
C LEU A 66 18.36 -1.02 4.33
N ALA A 67 19.22 -1.46 3.41
CA ALA A 67 18.98 -1.29 1.97
C ALA A 67 17.72 -2.01 1.50
N THR A 68 17.53 -3.27 1.92
CA THR A 68 16.34 -4.08 1.65
C THR A 68 15.09 -3.39 2.20
N PHE A 69 15.16 -2.95 3.46
CA PHE A 69 14.04 -2.26 4.10
C PHE A 69 13.62 -0.98 3.36
N ILE A 70 14.58 -0.12 3.00
CA ILE A 70 14.28 1.12 2.26
C ILE A 70 13.70 0.81 0.87
N GLY A 71 14.23 -0.19 0.16
CA GLY A 71 13.72 -0.60 -1.15
C GLY A 71 12.25 -1.02 -1.10
N TYR A 72 11.87 -1.84 -0.11
CA TYR A 72 10.48 -2.23 0.11
C TYR A 72 9.61 -1.04 0.53
N LEU A 73 10.11 -0.17 1.41
CA LEU A 73 9.36 0.98 1.92
C LEU A 73 9.03 1.96 0.79
N LEU A 74 10.01 2.30 -0.04
CA LEU A 74 9.81 3.16 -1.21
C LEU A 74 8.83 2.52 -2.20
N THR A 75 8.97 1.23 -2.47
CA THR A 75 8.06 0.53 -3.39
C THR A 75 6.62 0.54 -2.87
N ALA A 76 6.43 0.29 -1.57
CA ALA A 76 5.12 0.29 -0.94
C ALA A 76 4.41 1.65 -1.04
N VAL A 77 5.16 2.75 -0.85
CA VAL A 77 4.66 4.13 -0.96
C VAL A 77 4.39 4.53 -2.41
N LEU A 78 5.18 4.05 -3.38
CA LEU A 78 4.99 4.45 -4.78
C LEU A 78 3.82 3.73 -5.48
N ILE A 79 3.44 2.53 -5.04
CA ILE A 79 2.40 1.75 -5.72
C ILE A 79 1.03 2.44 -5.73
N PRO A 80 0.47 2.91 -4.60
CA PRO A 80 -0.85 3.56 -4.60
C PRO A 80 -0.97 4.80 -5.51
N PRO A 81 -0.02 5.76 -5.55
CA PRO A 81 -0.13 6.91 -6.44
C PRO A 81 0.01 6.49 -7.91
N LEU A 82 0.89 5.55 -8.24
CA LEU A 82 0.96 5.01 -9.60
C LEU A 82 -0.36 4.34 -10.01
N ALA A 83 -0.97 3.57 -9.11
CA ALA A 83 -2.26 2.92 -9.37
C ALA A 83 -3.40 3.93 -9.53
N ALA A 84 -3.41 5.01 -8.76
CA ALA A 84 -4.36 6.10 -8.93
C ALA A 84 -4.23 6.74 -10.32
N LEU A 85 -2.99 7.04 -10.76
CA LEU A 85 -2.74 7.63 -12.08
C LEU A 85 -3.15 6.68 -13.22
N LEU A 86 -2.74 5.41 -13.15
CA LEU A 86 -3.06 4.40 -14.16
C LEU A 86 -4.56 4.09 -14.22
N SER A 87 -5.22 3.99 -13.08
CA SER A 87 -6.67 3.74 -13.03
C SER A 87 -7.50 4.92 -13.53
N MET A 88 -7.02 6.17 -13.37
CA MET A 88 -7.67 7.35 -13.95
C MET A 88 -7.51 7.42 -15.48
N ALA A 89 -6.38 6.94 -16.01
CA ALA A 89 -6.17 6.81 -17.44
C ALA A 89 -7.06 5.72 -18.07
N GLU A 90 -7.31 4.63 -17.34
CA GLU A 90 -8.12 3.50 -17.80
C GLU A 90 -9.55 3.54 -17.24
N ARG A 91 -10.47 4.19 -17.96
CA ARG A 91 -11.87 4.38 -17.54
C ARG A 91 -12.79 3.18 -17.80
N THR A 92 -12.26 1.97 -17.82
CA THR A 92 -13.02 0.72 -17.98
C THR A 92 -12.91 -0.14 -16.71
N ARG A 93 -13.49 -1.34 -16.71
CA ARG A 93 -13.31 -2.32 -15.61
C ARG A 93 -11.84 -2.60 -15.29
N TRP A 94 -10.94 -2.44 -16.27
CA TRP A 94 -9.50 -2.63 -16.09
C TRP A 94 -8.88 -1.61 -15.13
N GLY A 95 -9.44 -0.40 -15.05
CA GLY A 95 -9.06 0.56 -14.02
C GLY A 95 -9.32 0.04 -12.60
N SER A 96 -10.46 -0.64 -12.38
CA SER A 96 -10.79 -1.26 -11.10
C SER A 96 -9.85 -2.44 -10.79
N VAL A 97 -9.47 -3.22 -11.81
CA VAL A 97 -8.47 -4.30 -11.66
C VAL A 97 -7.10 -3.75 -11.25
N ILE A 98 -6.66 -2.62 -11.82
CA ILE A 98 -5.41 -1.95 -11.44
C ILE A 98 -5.43 -1.58 -9.95
N VAL A 99 -6.52 -0.96 -9.48
CA VAL A 99 -6.69 -0.60 -8.06
C VAL A 99 -6.65 -1.85 -7.17
N ALA A 100 -7.33 -2.92 -7.58
CA ALA A 100 -7.37 -4.18 -6.83
C ALA A 100 -5.97 -4.79 -6.65
N ILE A 101 -5.23 -4.92 -7.75
CA ILE A 101 -3.88 -5.47 -7.74
C ILE A 101 -2.96 -4.60 -6.91
N ALA A 102 -2.97 -3.28 -7.13
CA ALA A 102 -2.11 -2.36 -6.41
C ALA A 102 -2.35 -2.40 -4.89
N ALA A 103 -3.61 -2.34 -4.45
CA ALA A 103 -3.95 -2.39 -3.04
C ALA A 103 -3.56 -3.73 -2.40
N GLY A 104 -3.73 -4.85 -3.12
CA GLY A 104 -3.28 -6.17 -2.69
C GLY A 104 -1.75 -6.27 -2.57
N VAL A 105 -1.02 -5.79 -3.58
CA VAL A 105 0.44 -5.76 -3.56
C VAL A 105 0.95 -4.89 -2.42
N THR A 106 0.37 -3.71 -2.21
CA THR A 106 0.71 -2.85 -1.07
C THR A 106 0.54 -3.57 0.27
N ALA A 107 -0.56 -4.29 0.48
CA ALA A 107 -0.77 -5.07 1.70
C ALA A 107 0.33 -6.14 1.89
N VAL A 108 0.70 -6.85 0.82
CA VAL A 108 1.78 -7.86 0.85
C VAL A 108 3.14 -7.22 1.11
N LEU A 109 3.45 -6.07 0.51
CA LEU A 109 4.70 -5.35 0.74
C LEU A 109 4.83 -4.88 2.19
N VAL A 110 3.73 -4.45 2.80
CA VAL A 110 3.71 -4.03 4.21
C VAL A 110 3.90 -5.22 5.15
N LEU A 111 3.26 -6.35 4.86
CA LEU A 111 3.56 -7.61 5.55
C LEU A 111 5.04 -7.98 5.42
N ARG A 112 5.60 -7.85 4.21
CA ARG A 112 7.02 -8.15 3.98
C ARG A 112 7.93 -7.17 4.72
N LEU A 113 7.59 -5.88 4.79
CA LEU A 113 8.29 -4.90 5.60
C LEU A 113 8.31 -5.27 7.07
N GLN A 114 7.20 -5.81 7.61
CA GLN A 114 7.16 -6.25 9.01
C GLN A 114 8.15 -7.38 9.25
N GLN A 115 8.18 -8.36 8.35
CA GLN A 115 9.14 -9.48 8.42
C GLN A 115 10.59 -9.00 8.32
N VAL A 116 10.89 -8.13 7.34
CA VAL A 116 12.24 -7.55 7.16
C VAL A 116 12.68 -6.76 8.39
N TRP A 117 11.73 -6.14 9.10
CA TRP A 117 12.00 -5.43 10.34
C TRP A 117 12.23 -6.37 11.53
N SER A 118 11.40 -7.41 11.69
CA SER A 118 11.46 -8.32 12.84
C SER A 118 12.52 -9.42 12.73
N GLY A 119 12.90 -9.79 11.50
CA GLY A 119 13.52 -11.09 11.21
C GLY A 119 12.46 -12.18 11.07
#